data_AF-A0A6N7E4K7-F1
#
_entry.id   AF-A0A6N7E4K7-F1
#
_cell.length_a   1.000
_cell.length_b   1.000
_cell.length_c   1.000
_cell.angle_alpha   90.00
_cell.angle_beta   90.00
_cell.angle_gamma   90.00
#
_symmetry.space_group_name_H-M   'P 1'
#
loop_
_entity.id
_entity.type
_entity.pdbx_description
1 polymer ?
#
loop_
_entity_poly.entity_id
_entity_poly.type
_entity_poly.pdbx_seq_one_letter_code
_entity_poly.pdbx_strand_id
1 'polypeptide(L)' 'MSPHQYHVEFDETSYCVTCLDGTVMQFDSMEDAIEAMREFEQKRFPETWEKIPPATRYAKQLYYQA' A
#
# COMPACT_ATOMS: atom_id res chain seq x y z
N MET A 1 12.55 5.78 -16.59
CA MET A 1 11.28 5.16 -16.15
C MET A 1 11.57 4.53 -14.81
N SER A 2 11.05 5.10 -13.72
CA SER A 2 11.10 4.46 -12.41
C SER A 2 10.28 3.17 -12.49
N PRO A 3 10.75 2.05 -11.94
CA PRO A 3 9.95 0.83 -11.87
C PRO A 3 8.67 1.11 -11.07
N HIS A 4 7.53 0.64 -11.57
CA HIS A 4 6.26 0.68 -10.85
C HIS A 4 6.44 -0.01 -9.50
N GLN A 5 6.12 0.69 -8.40
CA GLN A 5 6.33 0.19 -7.03
C GLN A 5 5.27 -0.84 -6.64
N TYR A 6 4.12 -0.80 -7.30
CA TYR A 6 2.99 -1.69 -7.07
C TYR A 6 2.66 -2.45 -8.36
N HIS A 7 2.24 -3.70 -8.21
CA HIS A 7 1.79 -4.56 -9.30
C HIS A 7 0.53 -5.32 -8.87
N VAL A 8 -0.21 -5.86 -9.84
CA VAL A 8 -1.36 -6.73 -9.57
C VAL A 8 -1.02 -8.14 -9.99
N GLU A 9 -1.15 -9.08 -9.06
CA GLU A 9 -1.01 -10.51 -9.28
C GLU A 9 -2.37 -11.19 -9.09
N PHE A 10 -2.59 -12.34 -9.74
CA PHE A 10 -3.79 -13.15 -9.53
C PHE A 10 -3.42 -14.36 -8.69
N ASP A 11 -4.08 -14.51 -7.54
CA ASP A 11 -3.87 -15.59 -6.59
C ASP A 11 -5.16 -16.42 -6.47
N GLU A 12 -5.24 -17.48 -7.28
CA GLU A 12 -6.27 -18.53 -7.40
C GLU A 12 -7.75 -18.08 -7.51
N THR A 13 -8.19 -17.19 -6.63
CA THR A 13 -9.54 -16.65 -6.50
C THR A 13 -9.59 -15.11 -6.43
N SER A 14 -8.47 -14.41 -6.28
CA SER A 14 -8.45 -12.96 -6.06
C SER A 14 -7.32 -12.24 -6.81
N TYR A 15 -7.44 -10.92 -6.90
CA TYR A 15 -6.45 -10.01 -7.47
C TYR A 15 -5.73 -9.26 -6.34
N CYS A 16 -4.44 -9.49 -6.22
CA CYS A 16 -3.57 -9.00 -5.17
C CYS A 16 -2.76 -7.80 -5.66
N VAL A 17 -2.89 -6.66 -4.99
CA VAL A 17 -1.95 -5.54 -5.17
C VAL A 17 -0.73 -5.79 -4.30
N THR A 18 0.43 -5.93 -4.92
CA THR A 18 1.70 -6.31 -4.30
C THR A 18 2.75 -5.22 -4.50
N CYS A 19 3.67 -5.11 -3.55
CA CYS A 19 4.87 -4.28 -3.64
C CYS A 19 6.11 -5.11 -3.27
N LEU A 20 7.29 -4.49 -3.24
CA LEU A 20 8.55 -5.15 -2.87
C LEU A 20 8.52 -5.80 -1.48
N ASP A 21 7.68 -5.28 -0.57
CA ASP A 21 7.53 -5.79 0.81
C ASP A 21 6.45 -6.88 0.94
N GLY A 22 5.72 -7.19 -0.14
CA GLY A 22 4.70 -8.24 -0.18
C GLY A 22 3.32 -7.75 -0.63
N THR A 23 2.27 -8.53 -0.30
CA THR A 23 0.89 -8.19 -0.65
C THR A 23 0.36 -7.09 0.25
N VAL A 24 -0.14 -6.01 -0.36
CA VAL A 24 -0.70 -4.84 0.31
C VAL A 24 -2.20 -4.99 0.49
N MET A 25 -2.89 -5.52 -0.53
CA MET A 25 -4.35 -5.65 -0.53
C MET A 25 -4.82 -6.71 -1.53
N GLN A 26 -6.00 -7.29 -1.30
CA GLN A 26 -6.63 -8.27 -2.18
C GLN A 26 -8.05 -7.82 -2.55
N PHE A 27 -8.46 -8.13 -3.78
CA PHE A 27 -9.76 -7.77 -4.35
C PHE A 27 -10.35 -8.95 -5.11
N ASP A 28 -11.68 -9.07 -5.10
CA ASP A 28 -12.38 -10.06 -5.93
C ASP A 28 -12.45 -9.62 -7.41
N SER A 29 -12.30 -8.32 -7.68
CA SER A 29 -12.36 -7.71 -9.00
C SER A 29 -11.00 -7.19 -9.45
N MET A 30 -10.63 -7.48 -10.70
CA MET A 30 -9.43 -6.95 -11.33
C MET A 30 -9.49 -5.42 -11.46
N GLU A 31 -10.66 -4.87 -11.75
CA GLU A 31 -10.84 -3.42 -11.94
C GLU A 31 -10.52 -2.67 -10.64
N ASP A 32 -11.04 -3.18 -9.52
CA ASP A 32 -10.78 -2.62 -8.19
C ASP A 32 -9.29 -2.72 -7.82
N ALA A 33 -8.65 -3.85 -8.13
CA ALA A 33 -7.21 -4.01 -7.88
C ALA A 33 -6.36 -3.04 -8.71
N ILE A 34 -6.72 -2.79 -9.96
CA ILE A 34 -6.02 -1.84 -10.83
C ILE A 34 -6.25 -0.40 -10.39
N GLU A 35 -7.46 -0.05 -9.98
CA GLU A 35 -7.78 1.27 -9.42
C GLU A 35 -6.98 1.51 -8.14
N ALA A 36 -6.98 0.54 -7.23
CA ALA A 36 -6.21 0.59 -5.98
C ALA A 36 -4.70 0.71 -6.25
N MET A 37 -4.15 -0.09 -7.17
CA MET A 37 -2.73 0.01 -7.56
C MET A 37 -2.38 1.42 -8.03
N ARG A 38 -3.20 2.03 -8.89
CA ARG A 38 -3.00 3.42 -9.35
C ARG A 38 -3.11 4.42 -8.22
N GLU A 39 -4.07 4.21 -7.32
CA GLU A 39 -4.21 5.05 -6.14
C GLU A 39 -2.95 4.97 -5.28
N PHE A 40 -2.40 3.78 -5.01
CA PHE A 40 -1.17 3.61 -4.24
C PHE A 40 0.06 4.24 -4.90
N GLU A 41 0.14 4.22 -6.23
CA GLU A 41 1.20 4.92 -6.97
C GLU A 41 1.10 6.44 -6.86
N GLN A 42 -0.12 6.98 -6.77
CA GLN A 42 -0.38 8.42 -6.69
C GLN A 42 -0.44 8.93 -5.24
N LYS A 43 -0.84 8.09 -4.28
CA LYS A 43 -0.90 8.41 -2.86
C LYS A 43 0.52 8.50 -2.33
N ARG A 44 1.03 9.72 -2.30
CA ARG A 44 2.03 10.07 -1.30
C ARG A 44 1.34 10.00 0.05
N PHE A 45 1.56 8.92 0.80
CA PHE A 45 1.28 8.92 2.24
C PHE A 45 1.83 10.23 2.82
N PRO A 46 1.12 10.88 3.75
CA PRO A 46 1.51 12.21 4.18
C PRO A 46 2.99 12.22 4.60
N GLU A 47 3.82 12.95 3.84
CA GLU A 47 5.25 13.15 4.10
C GLU A 47 5.51 13.77 5.48
N THR A 48 4.47 14.33 6.11
CA THR A 48 4.54 15.03 7.38
C THR A 48 3.85 14.23 8.49
N TRP A 49 4.68 13.68 9.38
CA TRP A 49 4.30 13.09 10.66
C TRP A 49 3.40 14.00 11.52
N GLU A 50 3.39 15.30 11.24
CA GLU A 50 2.56 16.32 11.89
C GLU A 50 1.06 16.10 11.70
N LYS A 51 0.63 15.46 10.60
CA LYS A 51 -0.80 15.16 10.34
C LYS A 51 -1.28 13.86 10.99
N ILE A 52 -0.35 13.08 11.58
CA ILE A 52 -0.68 11.84 12.27
C ILE A 52 -0.93 12.18 13.75
N PRO A 53 -2.10 11.81 14.32
CA PRO A 53 -2.38 12.01 15.73
C PRO A 53 -1.27 11.44 16.61
N PRO A 54 -0.94 12.06 17.76
CA PRO A 54 0.19 11.64 18.60
C PRO A 54 0.18 10.16 18.96
N ALA A 55 -1.00 9.58 19.24
CA ALA A 55 -1.15 8.16 19.54
C ALA A 55 -0.73 7.25 18.37
N THR A 56 -1.17 7.58 17.15
CA THR A 56 -0.82 6.83 15.94
C THR A 56 0.66 7.01 15.57
N ARG A 57 1.25 8.18 15.87
CA ARG A 57 2.69 8.43 15.68
C ARG A 57 3.54 7.52 16.56
N TYR A 58 3.19 7.41 17.85
CA TYR A 58 3.91 6.56 18.81
C TYR A 58 3.84 5.07 18.41
N ALA A 59 2.66 4.58 18.02
CA ALA A 59 2.49 3.20 17.57
C ALA A 59 3.33 2.88 16.32
N LYS A 60 3.34 3.78 15.33
CA LYS A 60 4.17 3.61 14.12
C LYS A 60 5.66 3.61 14.44
N GLN A 61 6.12 4.49 15.33
CA GLN A 61 7.53 4.54 15.73
C GLN A 61 8.00 3.23 16.36
N LEU A 62 7.18 2.60 17.21
CA LEU A 62 7.51 1.29 17.79
C LEU A 62 7.58 0.19 16.72
N TYR A 63 6.71 0.21 15.72
CA TYR A 63 6.68 -0.80 14.65
C TYR A 63 7.88 -0.71 13.70
N TYR A 64 8.32 0.50 13.35
CA TYR A 64 9.48 0.71 12.45
C TYR A 64 10.84 0.65 13.16
N GLN A 65 10.87 0.58 14.49
CA GLN A 65 12.10 0.41 15.29
C GLN A 65 12.35 -1.04 15.73
N ALA A 66 11.42 -1.95 15.46
CA ALA A 66 11.58 -3.39 15.69
C ALA A 66 12.13 -4.06 14.43
#